data_AF-A0A2E8HRD3-F1
#
_entry.id   AF-A0A2E8HRD3-F1
#
_cell.length_a   1.000
_cell.length_b   1.000
_cell.length_c   1.000
_cell.angle_alpha   90.00
_cell.angle_beta   90.00
_cell.angle_gamma   90.00
#
_symmetry.space_group_name_H-M   'P 1'
#
loop_
_entity.id
_entity.type
_entity.pdbx_description
1 polymer ?
#
loop_
_entity_poly.entity_id
_entity_poly.type
_entity_poly.pdbx_seq_one_letter_code
_entity_poly.pdbx_strand_id
1 'polypeptide(L)'
;SFVTSLVTQAQENLCVDGDRIFATGGSNGGMFVWDLGNNESTASIFRAVAPIIGLPHRGYVDQPVKPDGLPVILVTGMLDTTVPPGNWDDKSFTTTTDGESYFYTGASAITEKWAEALDCDTSVPPTITNINVASTLECRSWDFCRNANSYPSVLDCRGSQMGHTNNFGESWPLIIDFFNDR
;
A
#
# COMPACT_ATOMS: atom_id res chain seq x y z
N SER A 1 -2.15 6.33 -20.51
CA SER A 1 -0.72 6.10 -20.18
C SER A 1 -0.34 4.67 -20.60
N PHE A 2 0.91 4.23 -20.41
CA PHE A 2 1.30 2.82 -20.65
C PHE A 2 0.40 1.84 -19.89
N VAL A 3 0.08 2.13 -18.63
CA VAL A 3 -0.74 1.26 -17.77
C VAL A 3 -2.18 1.15 -18.28
N THR A 4 -2.80 2.29 -18.64
CA THR A 4 -4.14 2.28 -19.26
C THR A 4 -4.15 1.38 -20.49
N SER A 5 -3.18 1.56 -21.40
CA SER A 5 -3.09 0.77 -22.63
C SER A 5 -2.84 -0.71 -22.36
N LEU A 6 -2.01 -1.06 -21.36
CA LEU A 6 -1.76 -2.44 -20.98
C LEU A 6 -3.03 -3.13 -20.46
N VAL A 7 -3.77 -2.46 -19.57
CA VAL A 7 -5.01 -3.00 -19.02
C VAL A 7 -6.08 -3.13 -20.10
N THR A 8 -6.25 -2.11 -20.95
CA THR A 8 -7.17 -2.18 -22.09
C THR A 8 -6.82 -3.34 -23.01
N GLN A 9 -5.55 -3.50 -23.38
CA GLN A 9 -5.12 -4.62 -24.22
C GLN A 9 -5.38 -5.97 -23.55
N ALA A 10 -5.17 -6.10 -22.24
CA ALA A 10 -5.49 -7.33 -21.51
C ALA A 10 -7.00 -7.63 -21.53
N GLN A 11 -7.85 -6.62 -21.30
CA GLN A 11 -9.31 -6.77 -21.32
C GLN A 11 -9.86 -7.10 -22.72
N GLU A 12 -9.25 -6.55 -23.77
CA GLU A 12 -9.65 -6.82 -25.16
C GLU A 12 -9.25 -8.22 -25.62
N ASN A 13 -8.20 -8.80 -25.05
CA ASN A 13 -7.61 -10.05 -25.54
C ASN A 13 -7.77 -11.25 -24.58
N LEU A 14 -8.21 -11.03 -23.34
CA LEU A 14 -8.39 -12.06 -22.31
C LEU A 14 -9.72 -11.85 -21.58
N CYS A 15 -10.25 -12.89 -20.95
CA CYS A 15 -11.45 -12.81 -20.11
C CYS A 15 -11.12 -12.21 -18.72
N VAL A 16 -10.70 -10.94 -18.70
CA VAL A 16 -10.45 -10.20 -17.46
C VAL A 16 -11.76 -9.67 -16.92
N ASP A 17 -12.03 -9.93 -15.64
CA ASP A 17 -13.09 -9.26 -14.91
C ASP A 17 -12.67 -7.80 -14.63
N GLY A 18 -13.35 -6.86 -15.29
CA GLY A 18 -13.05 -5.43 -15.19
C GLY A 18 -13.25 -4.84 -13.80
N ASP A 19 -14.07 -5.49 -12.96
CA ASP A 19 -14.32 -5.05 -11.59
C ASP A 19 -13.26 -5.61 -10.62
N ARG A 20 -12.37 -6.50 -11.09
CA ARG A 20 -11.34 -7.18 -10.30
C ARG A 20 -9.93 -6.93 -10.79
N ILE A 21 -9.61 -5.65 -11.02
CA ILE A 21 -8.27 -5.22 -11.42
C ILE A 21 -7.55 -4.63 -10.20
N PHE A 22 -6.36 -5.15 -9.93
CA PHE A 22 -5.53 -4.77 -8.77
C PHE A 22 -4.10 -4.46 -9.21
N ALA A 23 -3.37 -3.67 -8.41
CA ALA A 23 -1.96 -3.38 -8.66
C ALA A 23 -1.09 -3.71 -7.46
N THR A 24 0.09 -4.26 -7.69
CA THR A 24 1.10 -4.53 -6.66
C THR A 24 2.49 -4.46 -7.29
N GLY A 25 3.50 -4.22 -6.46
CA GLY A 25 4.88 -4.11 -6.89
C GLY A 25 5.82 -4.00 -5.71
N GLY A 26 7.05 -4.49 -5.90
CA GLY A 26 8.13 -4.43 -4.92
C GLY A 26 9.10 -3.28 -5.20
N SER A 27 9.64 -2.65 -4.16
CA SER A 27 10.69 -1.63 -4.24
C SER A 27 10.23 -0.45 -5.11
N ASN A 28 10.96 -0.06 -6.16
CA ASN A 28 10.49 0.95 -7.13
C ASN A 28 9.15 0.60 -7.78
N GLY A 29 8.81 -0.68 -7.93
CA GLY A 29 7.49 -1.11 -8.35
C GLY A 29 6.41 -0.79 -7.32
N GLY A 30 6.73 -0.87 -6.02
CA GLY A 30 5.84 -0.44 -4.94
C GLY A 30 5.69 1.08 -4.91
N MET A 31 6.76 1.83 -5.21
CA MET A 31 6.68 3.29 -5.39
C MET A 31 5.72 3.65 -6.52
N PHE A 32 5.84 2.98 -7.67
CA PHE A 32 4.98 3.19 -8.81
C PHE A 32 3.50 2.90 -8.51
N VAL A 33 3.21 1.95 -7.63
CA VAL A 33 1.82 1.64 -7.23
C VAL A 33 1.14 2.83 -6.55
N TRP A 34 1.87 3.65 -5.78
CA TRP A 34 1.31 4.89 -5.23
C TRP A 34 0.91 5.86 -6.34
N ASP A 35 1.79 6.06 -7.32
CA ASP A 35 1.51 6.93 -8.48
C ASP A 35 0.26 6.49 -9.25
N LEU A 36 -0.01 5.17 -9.32
CA LEU A 36 -1.23 4.66 -9.96
C LEU A 36 -2.50 5.16 -9.27
N GLY A 37 -2.48 5.28 -7.94
CA GLY A 37 -3.59 5.77 -7.13
C GLY A 37 -3.72 7.28 -7.13
N ASN A 38 -2.61 8.01 -7.27
CA ASN A 38 -2.58 9.48 -7.30
C ASN A 38 -2.83 10.07 -8.72
N ASN A 39 -2.82 9.24 -9.76
CA ASN A 39 -2.97 9.70 -11.14
C ASN A 39 -4.42 9.54 -11.66
N GLU A 40 -5.02 10.63 -12.13
CA GLU A 40 -6.40 10.67 -12.63
C GLU A 40 -6.68 9.68 -13.77
N SER A 41 -5.67 9.37 -14.59
CA SER A 41 -5.81 8.45 -15.73
C SER A 41 -5.74 6.96 -15.35
N THR A 42 -5.36 6.63 -14.12
CA THR A 42 -5.18 5.25 -13.67
C THR A 42 -5.93 4.90 -12.39
N ALA A 43 -6.22 5.86 -11.52
CA ALA A 43 -6.80 5.57 -10.20
C ALA A 43 -8.14 4.84 -10.29
N SER A 44 -8.97 5.15 -11.28
CA SER A 44 -10.28 4.50 -11.49
C SER A 44 -10.19 3.08 -12.03
N ILE A 45 -9.04 2.65 -12.55
CA ILE A 45 -8.83 1.30 -13.09
C ILE A 45 -8.79 0.28 -11.94
N PHE A 46 -8.18 0.64 -10.82
CA PHE A 46 -7.87 -0.31 -9.75
C PHE A 46 -8.96 -0.35 -8.69
N ARG A 47 -9.33 -1.56 -8.27
CA ARG A 47 -10.22 -1.79 -7.13
C ARG A 47 -9.48 -1.68 -5.79
N ALA A 48 -8.22 -2.12 -5.75
CA ALA A 48 -7.31 -1.91 -4.63
C ALA A 48 -5.85 -2.06 -5.08
N VAL A 49 -4.93 -1.61 -4.23
CA VAL A 49 -3.49 -1.64 -4.51
C VAL A 49 -2.66 -2.18 -3.34
N ALA A 50 -1.47 -2.70 -3.63
CA ALA A 50 -0.58 -3.26 -2.62
C ALA A 50 0.91 -2.94 -2.89
N PRO A 51 1.43 -1.82 -2.38
CA PRO A 51 2.86 -1.53 -2.40
C PRO A 51 3.63 -2.45 -1.44
N ILE A 52 4.73 -3.04 -1.92
CA ILE A 52 5.64 -3.87 -1.12
C ILE A 52 7.01 -3.19 -1.09
N ILE A 53 7.57 -2.97 0.11
CA ILE A 53 8.88 -2.35 0.36
C ILE A 53 9.15 -1.10 -0.48
N GLY A 54 8.10 -0.35 -0.79
CA GLY A 54 8.12 0.79 -1.69
C GLY A 54 7.32 1.93 -1.08
N LEU A 55 8.00 3.05 -0.85
CA LEU A 55 7.43 4.25 -0.25
C LEU A 55 7.63 5.42 -1.20
N PRO A 56 6.70 6.38 -1.26
CA PRO A 56 6.89 7.56 -2.07
C PRO A 56 8.14 8.33 -1.64
N HIS A 57 8.75 9.07 -2.56
CA HIS A 57 9.81 10.00 -2.19
C HIS A 57 9.30 11.11 -1.29
N ARG A 58 10.20 11.68 -0.50
CA ARG A 58 9.92 12.85 0.35
C ARG A 58 9.22 13.95 -0.45
N GLY A 59 8.05 14.37 0.04
CA GLY A 59 7.22 15.40 -0.59
C GLY A 59 6.09 14.87 -1.46
N TYR A 60 6.06 13.57 -1.74
CA TYR A 60 4.97 12.89 -2.47
C TYR A 60 4.10 12.13 -1.47
N VAL A 61 3.25 12.85 -0.73
CA VAL A 61 2.35 12.28 0.29
C VAL A 61 0.89 12.55 -0.08
N ASP A 62 0.57 12.23 -1.33
CA ASP A 62 -0.73 12.54 -1.91
C ASP A 62 -1.77 11.45 -1.61
N GLN A 63 -3.02 11.90 -1.48
CA GLN A 63 -4.18 11.02 -1.36
C GLN A 63 -4.54 10.39 -2.72
N PRO A 64 -5.13 9.18 -2.75
CA PRO A 64 -5.63 8.63 -4.00
C PRO A 64 -6.70 9.55 -4.59
N VAL A 65 -6.67 9.75 -5.91
CA VAL A 65 -7.60 10.69 -6.59
C VAL A 65 -8.94 10.04 -6.98
N LYS A 66 -9.15 8.78 -6.58
CA LYS A 66 -10.42 8.08 -6.77
C LYS A 66 -11.48 8.66 -5.83
N PRO A 67 -12.66 9.11 -6.32
CA PRO A 67 -13.65 9.82 -5.50
C PRO A 67 -14.13 9.08 -4.24
N ASP A 68 -14.15 7.75 -4.28
CA ASP A 68 -14.57 6.90 -3.16
C ASP A 68 -13.40 6.32 -2.35
N GLY A 69 -12.21 6.91 -2.51
CA GLY A 69 -10.97 6.37 -2.02
C GLY A 69 -10.53 5.11 -2.80
N LEU A 70 -9.33 4.63 -2.49
CA LEU A 70 -8.75 3.43 -3.09
C LEU A 70 -8.18 2.58 -1.97
N PRO A 71 -8.72 1.38 -1.69
CA PRO A 71 -8.17 0.51 -0.66
C PRO A 71 -6.70 0.16 -0.92
N VAL A 72 -5.88 0.15 0.14
CA VAL A 72 -4.45 -0.13 0.06
C VAL A 72 -3.96 -1.02 1.19
N ILE A 73 -3.01 -1.91 0.87
CA ILE A 73 -2.20 -2.64 1.85
C ILE A 73 -0.72 -2.40 1.57
N LEU A 74 -0.03 -1.76 2.50
CA LEU A 74 1.40 -1.55 2.47
C LEU A 74 2.10 -2.68 3.24
N VAL A 75 3.11 -3.31 2.64
CA VAL A 75 3.97 -4.28 3.34
C VAL A 75 5.40 -3.76 3.35
N THR A 76 6.01 -3.59 4.53
CA THR A 76 7.41 -3.11 4.66
C THR A 76 8.20 -3.93 5.68
N GLY A 77 9.53 -3.79 5.64
CA GLY A 77 10.44 -4.41 6.60
C GLY A 77 11.00 -3.40 7.60
N MET A 78 10.95 -3.71 8.89
CA MET A 78 11.51 -2.82 9.93
C MET A 78 13.05 -2.75 9.90
N LEU A 79 13.71 -3.70 9.24
CA LEU A 79 15.15 -3.74 9.02
C LEU A 79 15.52 -3.27 7.60
N ASP A 80 14.59 -2.68 6.86
CA ASP A 80 14.83 -2.18 5.51
C ASP A 80 15.71 -0.93 5.54
N THR A 81 16.93 -1.05 5.02
CA THR A 81 17.90 0.06 4.93
C THR A 81 17.85 0.80 3.59
N THR A 82 17.08 0.29 2.61
CA THR A 82 16.98 0.82 1.25
C THR A 82 15.70 1.63 1.05
N VAL A 83 14.58 1.23 1.65
CA VAL A 83 13.33 2.01 1.71
C VAL A 83 12.78 1.92 3.14
N PRO A 84 13.42 2.60 4.11
CA PRO A 84 13.09 2.46 5.51
C PRO A 84 11.67 2.96 5.82
N PRO A 85 10.80 2.17 6.49
CA PRO A 85 9.42 2.58 6.81
C PRO A 85 9.32 3.59 7.96
N GLY A 86 10.38 3.72 8.76
CA GLY A 86 10.36 4.48 10.00
C GLY A 86 9.72 3.69 11.15
N ASN A 87 9.69 4.29 12.33
CA ASN A 87 9.03 3.68 13.48
C ASN A 87 7.50 3.71 13.31
N TRP A 88 6.80 2.88 14.08
CA TRP A 88 5.36 3.01 14.20
C TRP A 88 4.99 4.40 14.71
N ASP A 89 3.88 4.94 14.18
CA ASP A 89 3.31 6.24 14.55
C ASP A 89 4.21 7.47 14.26
N ASP A 90 5.44 7.25 13.81
CA ASP A 90 6.34 8.29 13.31
C ASP A 90 5.98 8.62 11.86
N LYS A 91 5.63 9.89 11.63
CA LYS A 91 5.22 10.43 10.33
C LYS A 91 6.34 11.23 9.66
N SER A 92 7.54 11.22 10.22
CA SER A 92 8.69 11.91 9.65
C SER A 92 9.19 11.26 8.36
N PHE A 93 10.01 11.99 7.62
CA PHE A 93 10.69 11.43 6.46
C PHE A 93 11.77 10.46 6.91
N THR A 94 12.00 9.44 6.10
CA THR A 94 13.05 8.44 6.33
C THR A 94 14.15 8.61 5.29
N THR A 95 15.36 8.16 5.65
CA THR A 95 16.54 8.25 4.79
C THR A 95 17.18 6.88 4.72
N THR A 96 17.64 6.49 3.54
CA THR A 96 18.42 5.27 3.33
C THR A 96 19.63 5.20 4.27
N THR A 97 19.99 3.98 4.67
CA THR A 97 21.15 3.69 5.53
C THR A 97 22.04 2.59 4.94
N ASP A 98 21.92 2.33 3.64
CA ASP A 98 22.65 1.32 2.87
C ASP A 98 23.87 1.87 2.11
N GLY A 99 24.22 3.14 2.32
CA GLY A 99 25.34 3.82 1.66
C GLY A 99 24.91 4.87 0.63
N GLU A 100 23.63 4.90 0.27
CA GLU A 100 23.03 5.95 -0.58
C GLU A 100 22.34 7.03 0.26
N SER A 101 21.81 8.08 -0.38
CA SER A 101 21.08 9.17 0.29
C SER A 101 19.76 9.52 -0.41
N TYR A 102 18.83 8.58 -0.40
CA TYR A 102 17.44 8.83 -0.82
C TYR A 102 16.57 9.16 0.40
N PHE A 103 15.55 9.98 0.17
CA PHE A 103 14.59 10.41 1.19
C PHE A 103 13.18 9.95 0.81
N TYR A 104 12.47 9.35 1.75
CA TYR A 104 11.14 8.79 1.55
C TYR A 104 10.13 9.39 2.54
N THR A 105 8.86 9.35 2.15
CA THR A 105 7.73 9.50 3.06
C THR A 105 7.66 8.27 3.97
N GLY A 106 7.54 8.46 5.28
CA GLY A 106 7.39 7.34 6.22
C GLY A 106 6.11 6.55 5.98
N ALA A 107 6.14 5.25 6.32
CA ALA A 107 5.01 4.34 6.09
C ALA A 107 3.73 4.79 6.83
N SER A 108 3.87 5.25 8.08
CA SER A 108 2.74 5.77 8.87
C SER A 108 2.11 7.01 8.22
N ALA A 109 2.94 7.89 7.62
CA ALA A 109 2.47 9.13 7.02
C ALA A 109 1.64 8.90 5.75
N ILE A 110 2.13 8.04 4.84
CA ILE A 110 1.41 7.77 3.59
C ILE A 110 0.13 6.96 3.83
N THR A 111 0.16 5.99 4.74
CA THR A 111 -1.01 5.17 5.04
C THR A 111 -2.11 5.97 5.76
N GLU A 112 -1.76 6.89 6.66
CA GLU A 112 -2.73 7.82 7.25
C GLU A 112 -3.38 8.72 6.21
N LYS A 113 -2.61 9.22 5.25
CA LYS A 113 -3.14 10.06 4.17
C LYS A 113 -4.11 9.28 3.28
N TRP A 114 -3.84 8.02 3.01
CA TRP A 114 -4.80 7.14 2.33
C TRP A 114 -6.02 6.81 3.20
N ALA A 115 -5.86 6.69 4.51
CA ALA A 115 -6.96 6.47 5.44
C ALA A 115 -7.91 7.67 5.51
N GLU A 116 -7.38 8.91 5.49
CA GLU A 116 -8.18 10.13 5.37
C GLU A 116 -9.04 10.13 4.11
N ALA A 117 -8.49 9.69 2.96
CA ALA A 117 -9.23 9.61 1.69
C ALA A 117 -10.32 8.52 1.69
N LEU A 118 -10.26 7.61 2.66
CA LEU A 118 -11.25 6.56 2.90
C LEU A 118 -12.13 6.88 4.12
N ASP A 119 -12.14 8.13 4.61
CA ASP A 119 -12.93 8.59 5.78
C ASP A 119 -12.73 7.76 7.06
N CYS A 120 -11.58 7.10 7.22
CA CYS A 120 -11.27 6.43 8.47
C CYS A 120 -11.16 7.45 9.63
N ASP A 121 -11.36 7.02 10.88
CA ASP A 121 -11.16 7.88 12.05
C ASP A 121 -9.66 8.06 12.36
N THR A 122 -8.99 8.96 11.64
CA THR A 122 -7.58 9.30 11.84
C THR A 122 -7.33 10.28 13.00
N SER A 123 -8.38 10.62 13.77
CA SER A 123 -8.22 11.42 15.00
C SER A 123 -7.53 10.65 16.13
N VAL A 124 -7.49 9.32 16.02
CA VAL A 124 -6.81 8.40 16.93
C VAL A 124 -5.68 7.63 16.23
N PRO A 125 -4.67 7.13 16.96
CA PRO A 125 -3.64 6.27 16.38
C PRO A 125 -4.21 4.95 15.82
N PRO A 126 -3.59 4.38 14.77
CA PRO A 126 -4.02 3.10 14.24
C PRO A 126 -3.76 1.97 15.26
N THR A 127 -4.64 0.97 15.26
CA THR A 127 -4.58 -0.18 16.18
C THR A 127 -4.21 -1.46 15.44
N ILE A 128 -3.67 -2.44 16.18
CA ILE A 128 -3.29 -3.74 15.62
C ILE A 128 -4.53 -4.44 15.06
N THR A 129 -4.46 -4.84 13.80
CA THR A 129 -5.46 -5.65 13.11
C THR A 129 -5.02 -7.11 13.14
N ASN A 130 -5.91 -8.01 13.56
CA ASN A 130 -5.61 -9.43 13.59
C ASN A 130 -5.64 -10.02 12.18
N ILE A 131 -4.48 -10.45 11.68
CA ILE A 131 -4.29 -11.05 10.36
C ILE A 131 -3.81 -12.49 10.55
N ASN A 132 -4.63 -13.46 10.15
CA ASN A 132 -4.33 -14.89 10.40
C ASN A 132 -3.42 -15.53 9.33
N VAL A 133 -3.21 -14.85 8.21
CA VAL A 133 -2.56 -15.42 7.01
C VAL A 133 -1.11 -14.98 6.81
N ALA A 134 -0.61 -14.10 7.68
CA ALA A 134 0.78 -13.63 7.69
C ALA A 134 1.25 -13.42 9.14
N SER A 135 1.63 -14.51 9.80
CA SER A 135 1.95 -14.55 11.23
C SER A 135 3.16 -13.72 11.64
N THR A 136 4.03 -13.37 10.69
CA THR A 136 5.26 -12.61 10.94
C THR A 136 5.09 -11.10 10.75
N LEU A 137 3.93 -10.66 10.24
CA LEU A 137 3.63 -9.26 9.98
C LEU A 137 2.70 -8.72 11.06
N GLU A 138 3.08 -7.59 11.67
CA GLU A 138 2.16 -6.80 12.46
C GLU A 138 1.47 -5.80 11.53
N CYS A 139 0.15 -5.87 11.43
CA CYS A 139 -0.64 -4.95 10.62
C CYS A 139 -1.42 -4.00 11.51
N ARG A 140 -1.49 -2.72 11.13
CA ARG A 140 -2.27 -1.69 11.83
C ARG A 140 -3.21 -0.96 10.87
N SER A 141 -4.34 -0.52 11.40
CA SER A 141 -5.35 0.24 10.67
C SER A 141 -6.19 1.13 11.60
N TRP A 142 -7.09 1.91 11.00
CA TRP A 142 -8.10 2.72 11.65
C TRP A 142 -9.48 2.10 11.49
N ASP A 143 -10.39 2.46 12.40
CA ASP A 143 -11.80 2.09 12.32
C ASP A 143 -12.59 3.05 11.43
N PHE A 144 -13.83 2.67 11.14
CA PHE A 144 -14.82 3.47 10.40
C PHE A 144 -14.45 3.87 8.97
N CYS A 145 -13.47 3.18 8.37
CA CYS A 145 -13.12 3.36 6.96
C CYS A 145 -14.29 3.02 6.02
N ARG A 146 -14.46 3.84 4.98
CA ARG A 146 -15.27 3.54 3.80
C ARG A 146 -14.68 2.34 3.06
N ASN A 147 -15.54 1.50 2.48
CA ASN A 147 -15.16 0.27 1.76
C ASN A 147 -14.47 -0.78 2.65
N ALA A 148 -14.75 -0.79 3.95
CA ALA A 148 -14.27 -1.83 4.86
C ALA A 148 -15.13 -3.08 4.72
N ASN A 149 -14.49 -4.25 4.64
CA ASN A 149 -15.11 -5.56 4.58
C ASN A 149 -14.54 -6.42 5.73
N SER A 150 -14.08 -7.66 5.46
CA SER A 150 -13.43 -8.49 6.48
C SER A 150 -12.08 -7.91 6.90
N TYR A 151 -11.40 -7.20 5.99
CA TYR A 151 -10.23 -6.39 6.29
C TYR A 151 -10.58 -4.90 6.25
N PRO A 152 -9.91 -4.07 7.06
CA PRO A 152 -9.90 -2.63 6.88
C PRO A 152 -9.47 -2.22 5.47
N SER A 153 -9.85 -1.01 5.06
CA SER A 153 -9.58 -0.52 3.69
C SER A 153 -8.15 -0.01 3.51
N VAL A 154 -7.47 0.31 4.60
CA VAL A 154 -6.05 0.66 4.65
C VAL A 154 -5.35 -0.27 5.61
N LEU A 155 -4.22 -0.85 5.24
CA LEU A 155 -3.38 -1.63 6.15
C LEU A 155 -1.92 -1.20 6.01
N ASP A 156 -1.28 -0.89 7.13
CA ASP A 156 0.18 -0.78 7.24
C ASP A 156 0.69 -2.05 7.93
N CYS A 157 1.37 -2.92 7.17
CA CYS A 157 1.88 -4.20 7.65
C CYS A 157 3.40 -4.19 7.65
N ARG A 158 4.02 -4.49 8.80
CA ARG A 158 5.47 -4.46 8.95
C ARG A 158 6.03 -5.75 9.55
N GLY A 159 7.05 -6.31 8.91
CA GLY A 159 7.80 -7.45 9.43
C GLY A 159 8.94 -6.98 10.33
N SER A 160 8.94 -7.41 11.60
CA SER A 160 9.95 -6.95 12.59
C SER A 160 11.38 -7.41 12.26
N GLN A 161 11.52 -8.54 11.57
CA GLN A 161 12.80 -9.12 11.14
C GLN A 161 13.01 -9.02 9.61
N MET A 162 12.13 -8.32 8.91
CA MET A 162 12.15 -8.20 7.46
C MET A 162 12.99 -6.99 7.04
N GLY A 163 13.88 -7.18 6.06
CA GLY A 163 14.63 -6.10 5.41
C GLY A 163 14.01 -5.67 4.07
N HIS A 164 14.83 -5.23 3.12
CA HIS A 164 14.39 -4.91 1.75
C HIS A 164 14.14 -6.19 0.90
N THR A 165 13.12 -6.95 1.25
CA THR A 165 12.73 -8.20 0.57
C THR A 165 11.23 -8.24 0.38
N ASN A 166 10.72 -8.92 -0.64
CA ASN A 166 9.28 -9.02 -0.84
C ASN A 166 8.60 -9.93 0.18
N ASN A 167 9.34 -10.87 0.80
CA ASN A 167 8.80 -11.88 1.72
C ASN A 167 7.54 -12.60 1.20
N PHE A 168 7.56 -13.06 -0.06
CA PHE A 168 6.36 -13.60 -0.74
C PHE A 168 5.67 -14.77 -0.04
N GLY A 169 6.34 -15.49 0.86
CA GLY A 169 5.71 -16.53 1.68
C GLY A 169 4.61 -15.99 2.60
N GLU A 170 4.72 -14.73 3.03
CA GLU A 170 3.79 -14.09 3.96
C GLU A 170 3.04 -12.93 3.28
N SER A 171 3.73 -12.12 2.49
CA SER A 171 3.11 -10.96 1.84
C SER A 171 2.11 -11.35 0.76
N TRP A 172 2.38 -12.41 -0.01
CA TRP A 172 1.53 -12.77 -1.14
C TRP A 172 0.15 -13.33 -0.71
N PRO A 173 0.06 -14.30 0.22
CA PRO A 173 -1.24 -14.76 0.72
C PRO A 173 -2.07 -13.62 1.31
N LEU A 174 -1.43 -12.74 2.10
CA LEU A 174 -2.09 -11.57 2.70
C LEU A 174 -2.64 -10.61 1.63
N ILE A 175 -1.85 -10.27 0.62
CA ILE A 175 -2.28 -9.38 -0.47
C ILE A 175 -3.43 -9.99 -1.27
N ILE A 176 -3.34 -11.28 -1.57
CA ILE A 176 -4.40 -11.99 -2.30
C ILE A 176 -5.70 -12.03 -1.50
N ASP A 177 -5.64 -12.30 -0.20
CA ASP A 177 -6.83 -12.29 0.65
C ASP A 177 -7.43 -10.89 0.78
N PHE A 178 -6.57 -9.87 0.96
CA PHE A 178 -7.00 -8.48 0.96
C PHE A 178 -7.71 -8.12 -0.35
N PHE A 179 -7.15 -8.46 -1.51
CA PHE A 179 -7.76 -8.21 -2.82
C PHE A 179 -9.06 -8.98 -3.04
N ASN A 180 -9.15 -10.23 -2.60
CA ASN A 180 -10.38 -11.03 -2.72
C ASN A 180 -11.51 -10.51 -1.82
N ASP A 181 -11.16 -9.84 -0.71
CA ASP A 181 -12.10 -9.18 0.19
C ASP A 181 -12.50 -7.78 -0.31
N ARG A 182 -12.13 -7.35 -1.52
CA ARG A 182 -12.54 -6.05 -2.06
C ARG A 182 -13.79 -6.16 -2.92
#